data_AF-A0A1W9UR59-F1
#
_entry.id   AF-A0A1W9UR59-F1
#
_cell.length_a   1.000
_cell.length_b   1.000
_cell.length_c   1.000
_cell.angle_alpha   90.00
_cell.angle_beta   90.00
_cell.angle_gamma   90.00
#
_symmetry.space_group_name_H-M   'P 1'
#
loop_
_entity.id
_entity.type
_entity.pdbx_description
1 polymer ?
#
loop_
_entity_poly.entity_id
_entity_poly.type
_entity_poly.pdbx_seq_one_letter_code
_entity_poly.pdbx_strand_id
1 'polypeptide(L)'
;MRISGKTFSEKLAFCISNLEGFAVRPDETLMDWIDEVSPQDARDLLVLWRNLFRNLLRVNGYQDYESRRLTQKFFDAGRRSPPWQPGSETGNRRPQDGADGNRRSRWLFDQEHKFYAPEKIATLCEARYYLQTLSMEDAPSIPEKALEREFIVLLGHPLKPGEFLDPIQKIPVSFTRFIHDPRYVESGHLVPLGRGGRHTPDNATLMLRDSNRLQADLTIDELLETMIGILVRHGYQVSRSSK
;
A
#
# COMPACT_ATOMS: atom_id res chain seq x y z
N MET A 1 22.31 1.60 -9.91
CA MET A 1 22.40 1.72 -11.39
C MET A 1 22.01 3.13 -11.82
N ARG A 2 22.89 3.93 -12.45
CA ARG A 2 22.59 5.32 -12.83
C ARG A 2 21.99 5.37 -14.24
N ILE A 3 20.74 5.81 -14.35
CA ILE A 3 20.02 6.03 -15.61
C ILE A 3 20.19 7.49 -16.09
N SER A 4 21.42 8.03 -15.99
CA SER A 4 21.71 9.40 -16.45
C SER A 4 21.91 9.40 -17.97
N GLY A 5 21.21 10.27 -18.69
CA GLY A 5 21.36 10.46 -20.15
C GLY A 5 20.29 9.82 -21.03
N LYS A 6 19.44 8.93 -20.51
CA LYS A 6 18.32 8.35 -21.27
C LYS A 6 17.15 9.32 -21.43
N THR A 7 16.47 9.26 -22.58
CA THR A 7 15.17 9.93 -22.77
C THR A 7 14.14 9.41 -21.77
N PHE A 8 13.06 10.14 -21.56
CA PHE A 8 12.05 9.72 -20.59
C PHE A 8 11.40 8.37 -20.96
N SER A 9 11.04 8.20 -22.23
CA SER A 9 10.46 6.95 -22.74
C SER A 9 11.42 5.78 -22.57
N GLU A 10 12.72 5.98 -22.74
CA GLU A 10 13.75 4.97 -22.48
C GLU A 10 13.87 4.60 -21.00
N LYS A 11 13.65 5.54 -20.08
CA LYS A 11 13.62 5.26 -18.63
C LYS A 11 12.41 4.43 -18.26
N LEU A 12 11.26 4.73 -18.86
CA LEU A 12 10.02 3.97 -18.67
C LEU A 12 10.16 2.55 -19.20
N ALA A 13 10.62 2.39 -20.44
CA ALA A 13 10.88 1.09 -21.05
C ALA A 13 11.92 0.27 -20.26
N PHE A 14 12.99 0.91 -19.77
CA PHE A 14 13.97 0.25 -18.92
C PHE A 14 13.38 -0.26 -17.61
N CYS A 15 12.53 0.53 -16.93
CA CYS A 15 11.87 0.06 -15.71
C CYS A 15 10.99 -1.15 -15.99
N ILE A 16 10.20 -1.11 -17.07
CA ILE A 16 9.30 -2.18 -17.49
C ILE A 16 10.08 -3.47 -17.79
N SER A 17 11.13 -3.41 -18.62
CA SER A 17 11.89 -4.59 -19.03
C SER A 17 12.62 -5.29 -17.86
N ASN A 18 12.88 -4.57 -16.76
CA ASN A 18 13.50 -5.16 -15.56
C ASN A 18 12.46 -5.69 -14.56
N LEU A 19 11.18 -5.38 -14.74
CA LEU A 19 10.10 -5.92 -13.92
C LEU A 19 9.69 -7.33 -14.35
N GLU A 20 9.79 -7.64 -15.65
CA GLU A 20 9.49 -8.97 -16.21
C GLU A 20 10.34 -10.08 -15.56
N GLY A 21 11.54 -9.75 -15.06
CA GLY A 21 12.41 -10.69 -14.34
C GLY A 21 11.88 -11.14 -12.97
N PHE A 22 10.81 -10.52 -12.47
CA PHE A 22 10.13 -10.86 -11.21
C PHE A 22 8.79 -11.56 -11.43
N ALA A 23 8.49 -12.01 -12.66
CA ALA A 23 7.23 -12.64 -13.00
C ALA A 23 6.94 -13.88 -12.14
N VAL A 24 5.73 -13.93 -11.59
CA VAL A 24 5.24 -14.97 -10.68
C VAL A 24 4.74 -16.18 -11.47
N ARG A 25 4.93 -17.39 -10.95
CA ARG A 25 4.39 -18.60 -11.58
C ARG A 25 2.87 -18.71 -11.32
N PRO A 26 2.07 -19.23 -12.27
CA PRO A 26 0.60 -19.22 -12.16
C PRO A 26 0.01 -19.96 -10.93
N ASP A 27 0.79 -20.84 -10.30
CA ASP A 27 0.43 -21.71 -9.18
C ASP A 27 1.04 -21.29 -7.83
N GLU A 28 1.81 -20.21 -7.81
CA GLU A 28 2.56 -19.75 -6.64
C GLU A 28 1.68 -18.94 -5.67
N THR A 29 1.73 -19.26 -4.37
CA THR A 29 1.06 -18.44 -3.35
C THR A 29 1.87 -17.19 -3.02
N LEU A 30 1.24 -16.19 -2.41
CA LEU A 30 1.95 -14.99 -1.96
C LEU A 30 3.07 -15.31 -0.97
N MET A 31 2.89 -16.32 -0.11
CA MET A 31 3.92 -16.69 0.86
C MET A 31 5.09 -17.40 0.18
N ASP A 32 4.82 -18.31 -0.77
CA ASP A 32 5.87 -18.98 -1.56
C ASP A 32 6.73 -17.94 -2.29
N TRP A 33 6.08 -16.98 -2.95
CA TRP A 33 6.77 -15.90 -3.66
C TRP A 33 7.58 -15.01 -2.73
N ILE A 34 7.02 -14.63 -1.57
CA ILE A 34 7.74 -13.84 -0.58
C ILE A 34 9.00 -14.57 -0.10
N ASP A 35 8.94 -15.90 0.07
CA ASP A 35 10.07 -16.70 0.54
C ASP A 35 11.17 -16.82 -0.52
N GLU A 36 10.82 -16.93 -1.80
CA GLU A 36 11.77 -16.94 -2.91
C GLU A 36 12.46 -15.57 -3.12
N VAL A 37 11.77 -14.46 -2.84
CA VAL A 37 12.33 -13.11 -2.98
C VAL A 37 13.43 -12.85 -1.95
N SER A 38 14.63 -12.50 -2.42
CA SER A 38 15.72 -12.10 -1.52
C SER A 38 15.51 -10.66 -0.98
N PRO A 39 16.16 -10.28 0.14
CA PRO A 39 16.12 -8.89 0.60
C PRO A 39 16.66 -7.89 -0.42
N GLN A 40 17.61 -8.29 -1.27
CA GLN A 40 18.15 -7.42 -2.30
C GLN A 40 17.13 -7.22 -3.43
N ASP A 41 16.48 -8.30 -3.87
CA ASP A 41 15.41 -8.27 -4.87
C ASP A 41 14.26 -7.37 -4.44
N ALA A 42 13.83 -7.44 -3.17
CA ALA A 42 12.80 -6.54 -2.64
C ALA A 42 13.21 -5.06 -2.75
N ARG A 43 14.48 -4.73 -2.50
CA ARG A 43 14.99 -3.35 -2.63
C ARG A 43 15.04 -2.91 -4.09
N ASP A 44 15.50 -3.78 -4.98
CA ASP A 44 15.59 -3.48 -6.40
C ASP A 44 14.20 -3.31 -7.03
N LEU A 45 13.26 -4.19 -6.68
CA LEU A 45 11.84 -4.10 -7.05
C LEU A 45 11.23 -2.77 -6.59
N LEU A 46 11.46 -2.36 -5.33
CA LEU A 46 10.99 -1.07 -4.83
C LEU A 46 11.57 0.11 -5.63
N VAL A 47 12.86 0.06 -5.97
CA VAL A 47 13.49 1.11 -6.78
C VAL A 47 12.85 1.19 -8.17
N LEU A 48 12.59 0.06 -8.81
CA LEU A 48 11.92 -0.01 -10.11
C LEU A 48 10.51 0.58 -10.03
N TRP A 49 9.67 0.16 -9.07
CA TRP A 49 8.31 0.66 -8.91
C TRP A 49 8.26 2.14 -8.59
N ARG A 50 9.10 2.62 -7.68
CA ARG A 50 9.17 4.04 -7.36
C ARG A 50 9.55 4.89 -8.58
N ASN A 51 10.49 4.40 -9.38
CA ASN A 51 10.91 5.11 -10.59
C ASN A 51 9.81 5.08 -11.66
N LEU A 52 9.21 3.91 -11.91
CA LEU A 52 8.09 3.74 -12.83
C LEU A 52 6.92 4.65 -12.45
N PHE A 53 6.49 4.63 -11.17
CA PHE A 53 5.42 5.47 -10.65
C PHE A 53 5.70 6.95 -10.90
N ARG A 54 6.84 7.47 -10.44
CA ARG A 54 7.19 8.89 -10.61
C ARG A 54 7.25 9.29 -12.08
N ASN A 55 7.80 8.41 -12.90
CA ASN A 55 7.87 8.63 -14.33
C ASN A 55 6.47 8.72 -14.92
N LEU A 56 5.64 7.70 -14.69
CA LEU A 56 4.28 7.61 -15.21
C LEU A 56 3.44 8.83 -14.82
N LEU A 57 3.54 9.28 -13.57
CA LEU A 57 2.87 10.49 -13.12
C LEU A 57 3.32 11.72 -13.91
N ARG A 58 4.62 11.88 -14.13
CA ARG A 58 5.16 13.04 -14.85
C ARG A 58 4.69 13.13 -16.30
N VAL A 59 4.60 12.01 -17.03
CA VAL A 59 4.06 12.05 -18.41
C VAL A 59 2.58 12.27 -18.48
N ASN A 60 1.85 11.99 -17.41
CA ASN A 60 0.43 12.30 -17.31
C ASN A 60 0.17 13.70 -16.72
N GLY A 61 1.20 14.57 -16.70
CA GLY A 61 1.05 15.98 -16.33
C GLY A 61 1.03 16.27 -14.83
N TYR A 62 1.21 15.26 -13.97
CA TYR A 62 1.29 15.45 -12.53
C TYR A 62 2.61 16.10 -12.12
N GLN A 63 2.56 16.88 -11.06
CA GLN A 63 3.69 17.68 -10.59
C GLN A 63 4.65 16.84 -9.74
N ASP A 64 5.94 17.18 -9.79
CA ASP A 64 6.98 16.48 -9.02
C ASP A 64 6.73 16.52 -7.50
N TYR A 65 6.06 17.55 -6.99
CA TYR A 65 5.71 17.60 -5.57
C TYR A 65 4.62 16.58 -5.20
N GLU A 66 3.66 16.32 -6.08
CA GLU A 66 2.56 15.38 -5.84
C GLU A 66 3.10 13.95 -5.73
N SER A 67 3.94 13.56 -6.69
CA SER A 67 4.61 12.25 -6.68
C SER A 67 5.50 12.07 -5.44
N ARG A 68 6.23 13.11 -5.02
CA ARG A 68 7.06 13.09 -3.81
C ARG A 68 6.24 12.89 -2.54
N ARG A 69 5.09 13.55 -2.39
CA ARG A 69 4.22 13.39 -1.22
C ARG A 69 3.71 11.95 -1.09
N LEU A 70 3.25 11.35 -2.20
CA LEU A 70 2.78 9.96 -2.19
C LEU A 70 3.94 8.99 -1.91
N THR A 71 5.09 9.18 -2.56
CA THR A 71 6.31 8.38 -2.31
C THR A 71 6.70 8.42 -0.82
N GLN A 72 6.71 9.61 -0.21
CA GLN A 72 7.02 9.77 1.21
C GLN A 72 5.99 9.06 2.09
N LYS A 73 4.69 9.18 1.76
CA LYS A 73 3.62 8.46 2.46
C LYS A 73 3.81 6.95 2.40
N PHE A 74 4.15 6.39 1.23
CA PHE A 74 4.37 4.95 1.08
C PHE A 74 5.59 4.48 1.88
N PHE A 75 6.69 5.24 1.85
CA PHE A 75 7.85 4.97 2.68
C PHE A 75 7.52 4.99 4.19
N ASP A 76 6.84 6.03 4.66
CA ASP A 76 6.47 6.17 6.07
C ASP A 76 5.45 5.14 6.54
N ALA A 77 4.55 4.68 5.67
CA ALA A 77 3.53 3.68 5.99
C ALA A 77 4.03 2.24 5.85
N GLY A 78 4.84 1.96 4.83
CA GLY A 78 5.37 0.63 4.54
C GLY A 78 6.56 0.29 5.43
N ARG A 79 7.59 1.14 5.46
CA ARG A 79 8.86 0.79 6.10
C ARG A 79 9.00 1.24 7.55
N ARG A 80 8.21 2.21 8.00
CA ARG A 80 8.27 2.76 9.36
C ARG A 80 7.02 2.42 10.16
N SER A 81 7.17 2.40 11.49
CA SER A 81 6.03 2.31 12.40
C SER A 81 5.14 3.56 12.30
N PRO A 82 3.87 3.47 12.75
CA PRO A 82 3.17 4.68 13.18
C PRO A 82 3.94 5.36 14.33
N PRO A 83 3.63 6.64 14.62
CA PRO A 83 4.09 7.32 15.82
C PRO A 83 3.76 6.48 17.06
N TRP A 84 4.77 6.18 17.88
CA TRP A 84 4.62 5.22 18.99
C TRP A 84 4.92 5.83 20.37
N GLN A 85 5.52 7.02 20.40
CA GLN A 85 5.70 7.84 21.60
C GLN A 85 4.64 8.96 21.64
N PRO A 86 4.20 9.40 22.83
CA PRO A 86 3.21 10.47 22.97
C PRO A 86 3.72 11.89 22.63
N GLY A 87 5.01 12.09 22.36
CA GLY A 87 5.58 13.36 21.92
C GLY A 87 7.03 13.23 21.44
N SER A 88 7.54 14.25 20.75
CA SER A 88 8.95 14.36 20.36
C SER A 88 9.74 15.04 21.50
N GLU A 89 10.97 14.56 21.75
CA GLU A 89 11.91 15.20 22.69
C GLU A 89 12.50 16.52 22.14
N THR A 90 12.23 16.86 20.87
CA THR A 90 12.92 17.89 20.09
C THR A 90 12.05 19.09 19.68
N GLY A 91 10.78 19.18 20.07
CA GLY A 91 9.99 20.37 19.74
C GLY A 91 8.52 20.37 20.17
N ASN A 92 7.96 21.58 20.28
CA ASN A 92 6.58 21.89 20.66
C ASN A 92 5.56 20.89 20.08
N ARG A 93 4.88 20.17 20.99
CA ARG A 93 3.76 19.21 20.82
C ARG A 93 2.83 19.50 19.63
N ARG A 94 3.28 19.27 18.40
CA ARG A 94 2.47 19.27 17.18
C ARG A 94 2.15 17.83 16.76
N PRO A 95 1.05 17.58 16.05
CA PRO A 95 0.62 16.23 15.72
C PRO A 95 1.55 15.57 14.71
N GLN A 96 2.33 14.59 15.19
CA GLN A 96 2.59 13.30 14.54
C GLN A 96 2.92 13.33 13.03
N ASP A 97 3.86 14.16 12.60
CA ASP A 97 4.50 14.01 11.29
C ASP A 97 5.74 13.10 11.41
N GLY A 98 6.14 12.43 10.32
CA GLY A 98 7.30 11.52 10.35
C GLY A 98 8.66 12.20 10.55
N ALA A 99 8.68 13.52 10.70
CA ALA A 99 9.86 14.37 10.85
C ALA A 99 10.28 14.57 12.32
N ASP A 100 9.40 14.25 13.27
CA ASP A 100 9.62 14.42 14.72
C ASP A 100 10.52 13.35 15.36
N GLY A 101 10.98 12.35 14.60
CA GLY A 101 11.78 11.22 15.09
C GLY A 101 10.97 10.09 15.74
N ASN A 102 9.66 10.23 15.84
CA ASN A 102 8.75 9.31 16.52
C ASN A 102 8.32 8.11 15.65
N ARG A 103 8.98 7.92 14.51
CA ARG A 103 8.80 6.76 13.65
C ARG A 103 10.13 6.08 13.46
N ARG A 104 10.20 4.79 13.72
CA ARG A 104 11.39 3.97 13.50
C ARG A 104 11.12 2.94 12.41
N SER A 105 12.16 2.54 11.68
CA SER A 105 12.06 1.41 10.77
C SER A 105 11.54 0.16 11.48
N ARG A 106 10.59 -0.54 10.86
CA ARG A 106 9.88 -1.69 11.48
C ARG A 106 10.81 -2.81 11.93
N TRP A 107 11.88 -3.08 11.17
CA TRP A 107 12.85 -4.13 11.47
C TRP A 107 13.79 -3.81 12.64
N LEU A 108 13.68 -2.62 13.23
CA LEU A 108 14.46 -2.22 14.40
C LEU A 108 13.68 -2.34 15.71
N PHE A 109 12.42 -2.81 15.66
CA PHE A 109 11.67 -3.23 16.85
C PHE A 109 12.06 -4.66 17.24
N ASP A 110 11.77 -5.06 18.47
CA ASP A 110 11.88 -6.46 18.89
C ASP A 110 10.93 -7.33 18.08
N GLN A 111 11.33 -8.57 17.76
CA GLN A 111 10.56 -9.45 16.86
C GLN A 111 9.11 -9.69 17.33
N GLU A 112 8.92 -9.75 18.65
CA GLU A 112 7.61 -9.94 19.27
C GLU A 112 6.73 -8.68 19.19
N HIS A 113 7.32 -7.50 19.04
CA HIS A 113 6.59 -6.24 19.05
C HIS A 113 5.60 -6.14 17.88
N LYS A 114 4.38 -5.65 18.13
CA LYS A 114 3.31 -5.56 17.12
C LYS A 114 3.67 -4.74 15.85
N PHE A 115 4.62 -3.82 15.96
CA PHE A 115 5.11 -3.02 14.82
C PHE A 115 6.28 -3.65 14.07
N TYR A 116 6.85 -4.74 14.58
CA TYR A 116 7.94 -5.44 13.92
C TYR A 116 7.50 -6.02 12.59
N ALA A 117 8.37 -5.85 11.60
CA ALA A 117 8.34 -6.56 10.34
C ALA A 117 9.78 -6.63 9.82
N PRO A 118 10.23 -7.78 9.27
CA PRO A 118 11.52 -7.87 8.62
C PRO A 118 11.69 -6.82 7.52
N GLU A 119 12.92 -6.37 7.26
CA GLU A 119 13.17 -5.33 6.26
C GLU A 119 12.62 -5.71 4.88
N LYS A 120 12.82 -6.96 4.46
CA LYS A 120 12.24 -7.53 3.22
C LYS A 120 10.74 -7.30 3.15
N ILE A 121 10.02 -7.76 4.18
CA ILE A 121 8.55 -7.69 4.26
C ILE A 121 8.07 -6.24 4.22
N ALA A 122 8.66 -5.37 5.03
CA ALA A 122 8.29 -3.96 5.06
C ALA A 122 8.58 -3.24 3.72
N THR A 123 9.62 -3.66 3.00
CA THR A 123 9.95 -3.16 1.66
C THR A 123 8.94 -3.61 0.61
N LEU A 124 8.49 -4.87 0.68
CA LEU A 124 7.43 -5.38 -0.19
C LEU A 124 6.08 -4.72 0.08
N CYS A 125 5.76 -4.38 1.33
CA CYS A 125 4.58 -3.58 1.66
C CYS A 125 4.63 -2.19 1.00
N GLU A 126 5.79 -1.51 1.01
CA GLU A 126 5.95 -0.23 0.31
C GLU A 126 5.76 -0.40 -1.21
N ALA A 127 6.35 -1.44 -1.81
CA ALA A 127 6.19 -1.74 -3.23
C ALA A 127 4.71 -1.97 -3.60
N ARG A 128 3.99 -2.74 -2.77
CA ARG A 128 2.54 -2.99 -2.93
C ARG A 128 1.72 -1.71 -2.92
N TYR A 129 2.09 -0.69 -2.15
CA TYR A 129 1.34 0.59 -2.15
C TYR A 129 1.44 1.36 -3.47
N TYR A 130 2.59 1.31 -4.16
CA TYR A 130 2.69 1.86 -5.51
C TYR A 130 1.74 1.12 -6.46
N LEU A 131 1.75 -0.20 -6.41
CA LEU A 131 0.91 -1.07 -7.25
C LEU A 131 -0.59 -0.85 -7.00
N GLN A 132 -1.02 -0.80 -5.73
CA GLN A 132 -2.40 -0.51 -5.36
C GLN A 132 -2.83 0.87 -5.86
N THR A 133 -1.95 1.87 -5.73
CA THR A 133 -2.22 3.22 -6.21
C THR A 133 -2.37 3.29 -7.74
N LEU A 134 -1.60 2.50 -8.49
CA LEU A 134 -1.74 2.39 -9.95
C LEU A 134 -2.97 1.58 -10.38
N SER A 135 -3.61 0.87 -9.45
CA SER A 135 -4.83 0.11 -9.68
C SER A 135 -6.09 0.83 -9.21
N MET A 136 -5.95 2.02 -8.63
CA MET A 136 -7.07 2.89 -8.25
C MET A 136 -7.86 3.33 -9.49
N GLU A 137 -9.13 3.67 -9.29
CA GLU A 137 -9.95 4.30 -10.32
C GLU A 137 -9.27 5.58 -10.81
N ASP A 138 -9.37 5.88 -12.10
CA ASP A 138 -8.79 7.06 -12.76
C ASP A 138 -7.25 7.19 -12.69
N ALA A 139 -6.55 6.15 -12.22
CA ALA A 139 -5.09 6.10 -12.25
C ALA A 139 -4.53 6.06 -13.69
N PRO A 140 -3.33 6.62 -13.95
CA PRO A 140 -2.66 6.47 -15.23
C PRO A 140 -2.44 5.01 -15.60
N SER A 141 -2.81 4.63 -16.83
CA SER A 141 -2.57 3.29 -17.33
C SER A 141 -1.09 3.03 -17.55
N ILE A 142 -0.63 1.84 -17.16
CA ILE A 142 0.71 1.35 -17.50
C ILE A 142 0.69 0.93 -18.97
N PRO A 143 1.65 1.37 -19.80
CA PRO A 143 1.63 1.08 -21.23
C PRO A 143 1.92 -0.39 -21.57
N GLU A 144 2.54 -1.14 -20.66
CA GLU A 144 2.88 -2.55 -20.85
C GLU A 144 1.81 -3.47 -20.27
N LYS A 145 1.16 -4.26 -21.15
CA LYS A 145 0.10 -5.18 -20.75
C LYS A 145 0.63 -6.45 -20.09
N ALA A 146 1.88 -6.84 -20.37
CA ALA A 146 2.49 -7.99 -19.72
C ALA A 146 2.47 -7.85 -18.18
N LEU A 147 2.72 -6.62 -17.68
CA LEU A 147 2.73 -6.31 -16.26
C LEU A 147 1.36 -6.45 -15.57
N GLU A 148 0.24 -6.47 -16.31
CA GLU A 148 -1.11 -6.55 -15.72
C GLU A 148 -1.29 -7.81 -14.87
N ARG A 149 -0.64 -8.91 -15.24
CA ARG A 149 -0.79 -10.22 -14.57
C ARG A 149 0.38 -10.61 -13.68
N GLU A 150 1.56 -10.04 -13.91
CA GLU A 150 2.80 -10.44 -13.22
C GLU A 150 2.73 -10.20 -11.71
N PHE A 151 1.96 -9.22 -11.24
CA PHE A 151 1.89 -8.83 -9.83
C PHE A 151 0.57 -9.23 -9.16
N ILE A 152 -0.22 -10.12 -9.78
CA ILE A 152 -1.48 -10.60 -9.19
C ILE A 152 -1.23 -11.22 -7.83
N VAL A 153 -0.14 -11.94 -7.62
CA VAL A 153 0.14 -12.57 -6.31
C VAL A 153 0.28 -11.53 -5.20
N LEU A 154 0.90 -10.38 -5.51
CA LEU A 154 1.16 -9.31 -4.56
C LEU A 154 -0.05 -8.40 -4.37
N LEU A 155 -0.95 -8.30 -5.35
CA LEU A 155 -2.13 -7.44 -5.32
C LEU A 155 -3.44 -8.15 -4.97
N GLY A 156 -3.57 -9.42 -5.34
CA GLY A 156 -4.82 -10.18 -5.36
C GLY A 156 -5.72 -9.89 -6.57
N HIS A 157 -5.30 -9.00 -7.48
CA HIS A 157 -6.06 -8.58 -8.67
C HIS A 157 -5.10 -8.13 -9.79
N PRO A 158 -5.57 -7.99 -11.04
CA PRO A 158 -4.77 -7.45 -12.12
C PRO A 158 -4.30 -6.01 -11.82
N LEU A 159 -3.08 -5.67 -12.24
CA LEU A 159 -2.54 -4.32 -12.14
C LEU A 159 -3.15 -3.44 -13.24
N LYS A 160 -4.34 -2.90 -12.96
CA LYS A 160 -5.10 -2.08 -13.91
C LYS A 160 -5.96 -1.04 -13.16
N PRO A 161 -6.13 0.18 -13.72
CA PRO A 161 -6.98 1.19 -13.10
C PRO A 161 -8.41 0.68 -12.85
N GLY A 162 -8.92 0.93 -11.65
CA GLY A 162 -10.25 0.55 -11.19
C GLY A 162 -10.35 -0.84 -10.53
N GLU A 163 -9.30 -1.67 -10.60
CA GLU A 163 -9.32 -3.01 -9.97
C GLU A 163 -9.15 -2.94 -8.44
N PHE A 164 -8.51 -1.89 -7.93
CA PHE A 164 -8.34 -1.72 -6.49
C PHE A 164 -9.57 -1.08 -5.85
N LEU A 165 -10.22 -1.87 -4.99
CA LEU A 165 -11.37 -1.45 -4.19
C LEU A 165 -10.98 -1.22 -2.74
N ASP A 166 -11.67 -0.29 -2.07
CA ASP A 166 -11.56 -0.11 -0.63
C ASP A 166 -11.90 -1.44 0.08
N PRO A 167 -11.04 -1.95 0.99
CA PRO A 167 -11.22 -3.27 1.57
C PRO A 167 -12.47 -3.40 2.45
N ILE A 168 -13.00 -2.30 3.00
CA ILE A 168 -14.18 -2.29 3.86
C ILE A 168 -15.44 -2.05 3.04
N GLN A 169 -15.50 -0.92 2.34
CA GLN A 169 -16.69 -0.47 1.61
C GLN A 169 -16.86 -1.17 0.25
N LYS A 170 -15.81 -1.83 -0.27
CA LYS A 170 -15.79 -2.49 -1.59
C LYS A 170 -16.16 -1.56 -2.75
N ILE A 171 -15.85 -0.27 -2.61
CA ILE A 171 -16.05 0.75 -3.65
C ILE A 171 -14.72 1.12 -4.31
N PRO A 172 -14.73 1.60 -5.56
CA PRO A 172 -13.53 2.11 -6.21
C PRO A 172 -12.90 3.26 -5.42
N VAL A 173 -11.57 3.29 -5.39
CA VAL A 173 -10.80 4.37 -4.78
C VAL A 173 -10.26 5.28 -5.88
N SER A 174 -10.64 6.56 -5.91
CA SER A 174 -10.14 7.54 -6.90
C SER A 174 -8.68 7.92 -6.65
N PHE A 175 -7.84 7.71 -7.67
CA PHE A 175 -6.44 8.12 -7.70
C PHE A 175 -6.32 9.65 -7.72
N THR A 176 -7.12 10.33 -8.53
CA THR A 176 -7.13 11.78 -8.72
C THR A 176 -7.42 12.49 -7.41
N ARG A 177 -8.39 11.97 -6.63
CA ARG A 177 -8.62 12.49 -5.28
C ARG A 177 -7.43 12.23 -4.36
N PHE A 178 -6.83 11.04 -4.42
CA PHE A 178 -5.72 10.67 -3.55
C PHE A 178 -4.43 11.48 -3.84
N ILE A 179 -4.08 11.71 -5.10
CA ILE A 179 -2.87 12.45 -5.46
C ILE A 179 -2.95 13.91 -5.03
N HIS A 180 -4.14 14.53 -5.09
CA HIS A 180 -4.36 15.90 -4.64
C HIS A 180 -4.54 16.00 -3.12
N ASP A 181 -5.26 15.06 -2.49
CA ASP A 181 -5.41 14.93 -1.04
C ASP A 181 -4.88 13.57 -0.52
N PRO A 182 -3.59 13.48 -0.12
CA PRO A 182 -3.01 12.25 0.42
C PRO A 182 -3.62 11.80 1.75
N ARG A 183 -4.50 12.59 2.39
CA ARG A 183 -5.24 12.18 3.59
C ARG A 183 -6.56 11.50 3.26
N TYR A 184 -6.94 11.43 1.98
CA TYR A 184 -8.10 10.68 1.50
C TYR A 184 -7.94 9.18 1.74
N VAL A 185 -6.73 8.67 1.50
CA VAL A 185 -6.36 7.26 1.68
C VAL A 185 -5.34 7.16 2.82
N GLU A 186 -5.47 6.14 3.64
CA GLU A 186 -4.54 5.81 4.71
C GLU A 186 -4.00 4.39 4.52
N SER A 187 -2.92 4.08 5.24
CA SER A 187 -2.48 2.69 5.40
C SER A 187 -3.19 2.13 6.63
N GLY A 188 -3.80 0.96 6.46
CA GLY A 188 -4.40 0.19 7.54
C GLY A 188 -4.04 -1.28 7.41
N HIS A 189 -4.74 -2.11 8.17
CA HIS A 189 -4.53 -3.55 8.22
C HIS A 189 -5.87 -4.28 8.18
N LEU A 190 -5.99 -5.32 7.36
CA LEU A 190 -7.22 -6.12 7.27
C LEU A 190 -7.55 -6.83 8.61
N VAL A 191 -6.50 -7.32 9.26
CA VAL A 191 -6.48 -7.76 10.65
C VAL A 191 -5.70 -6.71 11.45
N PRO A 192 -6.34 -5.96 12.37
CA PRO A 192 -5.66 -4.95 13.16
C PRO A 192 -4.50 -5.50 13.97
N LEU A 193 -3.49 -4.65 14.21
CA LEU A 193 -2.32 -5.01 15.01
C LEU A 193 -2.70 -5.33 16.47
N GLY A 194 -3.75 -4.71 17.02
CA GLY A 194 -4.30 -5.04 18.35
C GLY A 194 -5.08 -6.36 18.39
N ARG A 195 -5.37 -6.95 17.23
CA ARG A 195 -6.04 -8.26 17.05
C ARG A 195 -5.08 -9.33 16.55
N GLY A 196 -3.77 -9.15 16.77
CA GLY A 196 -2.74 -10.12 16.38
C GLY A 196 -2.30 -10.03 14.92
N GLY A 197 -2.86 -9.11 14.13
CA GLY A 197 -2.39 -8.84 12.78
C GLY A 197 -0.94 -8.36 12.77
N ARG A 198 -0.24 -8.62 11.65
CA ARG A 198 1.15 -8.21 11.44
C ARG A 198 1.29 -7.33 10.21
N HIS A 199 2.40 -6.61 10.10
CA HIS A 199 2.65 -5.78 8.93
C HIS A 199 3.32 -6.60 7.82
N THR A 200 2.49 -7.23 7.00
CA THR A 200 2.85 -8.13 5.91
C THR A 200 2.09 -7.72 4.63
N PRO A 201 2.55 -8.08 3.42
CA PRO A 201 1.87 -7.68 2.19
C PRO A 201 0.40 -8.11 2.11
N ASP A 202 0.05 -9.29 2.61
CA ASP A 202 -1.33 -9.81 2.64
C ASP A 202 -2.24 -9.03 3.61
N ASN A 203 -1.69 -8.44 4.67
CA ASN A 203 -2.47 -7.77 5.71
C ASN A 203 -2.45 -6.24 5.61
N ALA A 204 -1.30 -5.65 5.29
CA ALA A 204 -1.12 -4.20 5.19
C ALA A 204 -1.60 -3.68 3.84
N THR A 205 -2.49 -2.70 3.85
CA THR A 205 -3.13 -2.20 2.62
C THR A 205 -3.37 -0.70 2.68
N LEU A 206 -3.50 -0.07 1.51
CA LEU A 206 -4.18 1.21 1.39
C LEU A 206 -5.68 1.01 1.62
N MET A 207 -6.36 2.03 2.16
CA MET A 207 -7.81 2.06 2.34
C MET A 207 -8.28 3.50 2.52
N LEU A 208 -9.57 3.76 2.32
CA LEU A 208 -10.15 5.07 2.59
C LEU A 208 -9.98 5.43 4.06
N ARG A 209 -9.66 6.68 4.35
CA ARG A 209 -9.53 7.18 5.74
C ARG A 209 -10.76 6.86 6.58
N ASP A 210 -11.94 7.05 6.02
CA ASP A 210 -13.19 6.84 6.76
C ASP A 210 -13.43 5.34 6.99
N SER A 211 -13.04 4.47 6.04
CA SER A 211 -13.03 3.01 6.24
C SER A 211 -12.06 2.59 7.34
N ASN A 212 -10.85 3.13 7.36
CA ASN A 212 -9.85 2.87 8.39
C ASN A 212 -10.36 3.26 9.79
N ARG A 213 -11.06 4.39 9.89
CA ARG A 213 -11.68 4.87 11.13
C ARG A 213 -12.88 4.03 11.57
N LEU A 214 -13.69 3.58 10.61
CA LEU A 214 -14.82 2.68 10.88
C LEU A 214 -14.30 1.35 11.43
N GLN A 215 -13.25 0.80 10.81
CA GLN A 215 -12.61 -0.43 11.26
C GLN A 215 -11.98 -0.28 12.65
N ALA A 216 -11.24 0.81 12.88
CA ALA A 216 -10.50 1.05 14.12
C ALA A 216 -9.62 -0.16 14.52
N ASP A 217 -9.93 -0.85 15.62
CA ASP A 217 -9.23 -2.06 16.09
C ASP A 217 -10.08 -3.34 15.93
N LEU A 218 -11.15 -3.28 15.13
CA LEU A 218 -12.00 -4.43 14.82
C LEU A 218 -11.47 -5.19 13.59
N THR A 219 -11.58 -6.51 13.61
CA THR A 219 -11.51 -7.28 12.35
C THR A 219 -12.66 -6.91 11.43
N ILE A 220 -12.56 -7.24 10.15
CA ILE A 220 -13.67 -6.98 9.19
C ILE A 220 -14.95 -7.70 9.64
N ASP A 221 -14.84 -8.93 10.13
CA ASP A 221 -16.01 -9.68 10.60
C ASP A 221 -16.63 -9.03 11.85
N GLU A 222 -15.82 -8.63 12.83
CA GLU A 222 -16.29 -7.90 14.03
C GLU A 222 -16.97 -6.57 13.66
N LEU A 223 -16.42 -5.85 12.69
CA LEU A 223 -17.00 -4.61 12.16
C LEU A 223 -18.37 -4.88 11.52
N LEU A 224 -18.47 -5.88 10.65
CA LEU A 224 -19.71 -6.22 9.96
C LEU A 224 -20.79 -6.69 10.94
N GLU A 225 -20.43 -7.51 11.93
CA GLU A 225 -21.34 -7.91 13.01
C GLU A 225 -21.85 -6.70 13.80
N THR A 226 -20.97 -5.74 14.10
CA THR A 226 -21.33 -4.49 14.77
C THR A 226 -22.32 -3.68 13.92
N MET A 227 -22.07 -3.53 12.62
CA MET A 227 -22.97 -2.83 11.70
C MET A 227 -24.33 -3.51 11.61
N ILE A 228 -24.37 -4.85 11.49
CA ILE A 228 -25.61 -5.64 11.49
C ILE A 228 -26.37 -5.43 12.79
N GLY A 229 -25.70 -5.50 13.94
CA GLY A 229 -26.33 -5.30 15.26
C GLY A 229 -26.90 -3.89 15.45
N ILE A 230 -26.29 -2.86 14.85
CA ILE A 230 -26.86 -1.51 14.81
C ILE A 230 -28.15 -1.50 13.99
N LEU A 231 -28.11 -2.01 12.75
CA LEU A 231 -29.27 -2.03 11.87
C LEU A 231 -30.46 -2.79 12.48
N VAL A 232 -30.22 -3.97 13.05
CA VAL A 232 -31.25 -4.78 13.72
C VAL A 232 -31.88 -4.02 14.90
N ARG A 233 -31.09 -3.33 15.73
CA ARG A 233 -31.61 -2.51 16.84
C ARG A 233 -32.44 -1.31 16.38
N HIS A 234 -32.23 -0.86 15.14
CA HIS A 234 -33.04 0.17 14.50
C HIS A 234 -34.23 -0.39 13.70
N GLY A 235 -34.54 -1.67 13.83
CA GLY A 235 -35.72 -2.30 13.21
C GLY A 235 -35.52 -2.73 11.75
N TYR A 236 -34.29 -2.72 11.23
CA TYR A 236 -34.00 -3.23 9.89
C TYR A 236 -33.80 -4.75 9.93
N GLN A 237 -34.28 -5.43 8.88
CA GLN A 237 -33.92 -6.83 8.61
C GLN A 237 -32.66 -6.85 7.73
N VAL A 238 -31.65 -7.60 8.15
CA VAL A 238 -30.40 -7.75 7.41
C VAL A 238 -30.20 -9.22 7.05
N SER A 239 -30.05 -9.50 5.75
CA SER A 239 -29.78 -10.84 5.23
C SER A 239 -28.54 -10.81 4.35
N ARG A 240 -27.66 -11.81 4.48
CA ARG A 240 -26.59 -12.01 3.50
C ARG A 240 -27.21 -12.45 2.17
N SER A 241 -26.90 -11.75 1.10
CA SER A 241 -27.21 -12.22 -0.24
C SER A 241 -26.22 -13.35 -0.56
N SER A 242 -26.72 -14.56 -0.82
CA SER A 242 -25.90 -15.60 -1.47
C SER A 242 -25.50 -15.08 -2.84
N LYS A 243 -24.19 -14.94 -3.07
CA LYS A 243 -23.62 -14.80 -4.40
C LYS A 243 -23.29 -16.18 -4.94
#